data_AF-A0A165R8A7-F1
#
_entry.id   AF-A0A165R8A7-F1
#
_cell.length_a   1.000
_cell.length_b   1.000
_cell.length_c   1.000
_cell.angle_alpha   90.00
_cell.angle_beta   90.00
_cell.angle_gamma   90.00
#
_symmetry.space_group_name_H-M   'P 1'
#
loop_
_entity.id
_entity.type
_entity.pdbx_description
1 polymer ?
#
loop_
_entity_poly.entity_id
_entity_poly.type
_entity_poly.pdbx_seq_one_letter_code
_entity_poly.pdbx_strand_id
1 'polypeptide(L)'
;MDRKVTLIWDYIWETKRMKKRYYISLAALLILAGLIFYKYYYANPYADHNIEQKDLLNSFYSAFRTKDYGAIADLMSNHNPQMVITVRIWYGEVTSFQIKEIRRTSATEKKAVVSVTSLRNNEQHVNTDYLILIKGIDGWEISSYESDLDYKLPG
;
A
#
# COMPACT_ATOMS: atom_id res chain seq x y z
N MET A 1 -51.68 17.73 -39.04
CA MET A 1 -51.06 17.59 -37.71
C MET A 1 -50.32 18.89 -37.42
N ASP A 2 -50.70 19.59 -36.35
CA ASP A 2 -50.39 21.01 -36.13
C ASP A 2 -48.92 21.23 -35.70
N ARG A 3 -48.20 22.11 -36.39
CA ARG A 3 -46.76 22.39 -36.20
C ARG A 3 -46.42 22.80 -34.76
N LYS A 4 -47.38 23.38 -34.04
CA LYS A 4 -47.24 23.73 -32.62
C LYS A 4 -47.16 22.51 -31.71
N VAL A 5 -47.87 21.43 -32.02
CA VAL A 5 -47.88 20.20 -31.22
C VAL A 5 -46.52 19.51 -31.32
N THR A 6 -45.91 19.46 -32.50
CA THR A 6 -44.58 18.86 -32.72
C THR A 6 -43.49 19.57 -31.92
N LEU A 7 -43.49 20.91 -31.92
CA LEU A 7 -42.51 21.73 -31.17
C LEU A 7 -42.57 21.51 -29.65
N ILE A 8 -43.76 21.30 -29.08
CA ILE A 8 -43.93 21.03 -27.65
C ILE A 8 -43.36 19.65 -27.29
N TRP A 9 -43.61 18.64 -28.12
CA TRP A 9 -43.07 17.29 -27.90
C TRP A 9 -41.54 17.26 -28.00
N ASP A 10 -40.96 17.97 -28.97
CA ASP A 10 -39.50 18.08 -29.13
C ASP A 10 -38.87 18.76 -27.91
N TYR A 11 -39.45 19.87 -27.43
CA TYR A 11 -38.99 20.55 -26.21
C TYR A 11 -39.07 19.64 -24.96
N ILE A 12 -40.16 18.90 -24.78
CA ILE A 12 -40.32 17.97 -23.66
C ILE A 12 -39.30 16.82 -23.76
N TRP A 13 -39.05 16.31 -24.97
CA TRP A 13 -38.08 15.24 -25.19
C TRP A 13 -36.64 15.72 -24.95
N GLU A 14 -36.27 16.89 -25.46
CA GLU A 14 -34.96 17.49 -25.24
C GLU A 14 -34.69 17.82 -23.78
N THR A 15 -35.67 18.39 -23.07
CA THR A 15 -35.54 18.68 -21.64
C THR A 15 -35.38 17.40 -20.80
N LYS A 16 -36.11 16.32 -21.12
CA LYS A 16 -35.91 15.00 -20.50
C LYS A 16 -34.52 14.43 -20.80
N ARG A 17 -34.05 14.54 -22.05
CA ARG A 17 -32.71 14.08 -22.48
C ARG A 17 -31.59 14.85 -21.77
N MET A 18 -31.72 16.17 -21.64
CA MET A 18 -30.76 17.04 -20.95
C MET A 18 -30.69 16.72 -19.45
N LYS A 19 -31.84 16.55 -18.79
CA LYS A 19 -31.89 16.12 -17.37
C LYS A 19 -31.23 14.76 -17.16
N LYS A 20 -31.48 13.78 -18.05
CA LYS A 20 -30.84 12.47 -18.00
C LYS A 20 -29.32 12.56 -18.12
N ARG A 21 -28.81 13.35 -19.08
CA ARG A 21 -27.36 13.59 -19.24
C ARG A 21 -26.76 14.23 -18.00
N TYR A 22 -27.42 15.23 -17.43
CA TYR A 22 -26.99 15.88 -16.19
C TYR A 22 -26.85 14.87 -15.04
N TYR A 23 -27.85 14.01 -14.80
CA TYR A 23 -27.77 13.01 -13.74
C TYR A 23 -26.66 11.97 -13.99
N ILE A 24 -26.45 11.56 -15.24
CA ILE A 24 -25.35 10.65 -15.60
C ILE A 24 -23.99 11.30 -15.31
N SER A 25 -23.80 12.55 -15.72
CA SER A 25 -22.57 13.31 -15.46
C SER A 25 -22.34 13.52 -13.96
N LEU A 26 -23.39 13.81 -13.20
CA LEU A 26 -23.31 13.95 -11.75
C LEU A 26 -22.94 12.63 -11.07
N ALA A 27 -23.56 11.52 -11.47
CA ALA A 27 -23.22 10.19 -10.95
C ALA A 27 -21.76 9.82 -11.27
N ALA A 28 -21.29 10.10 -12.48
CA ALA A 28 -19.90 9.86 -12.87
C ALA A 28 -18.91 10.70 -12.02
N LEU A 29 -19.23 11.96 -11.75
CA LEU A 29 -18.42 12.83 -10.87
C LEU A 29 -18.39 12.32 -9.43
N LEU A 30 -19.52 11.85 -8.89
CA LEU A 30 -19.58 11.28 -7.54
C LEU A 30 -18.76 9.99 -7.44
N ILE A 31 -18.82 9.12 -8.44
CA ILE A 31 -17.99 7.91 -8.51
C ILE A 31 -16.51 8.29 -8.56
N LEU A 32 -16.13 9.26 -9.39
CA LEU A 32 -14.74 9.71 -9.50
C LEU A 32 -14.23 10.32 -8.19
N ALA A 33 -15.03 11.16 -7.53
CA ALA A 33 -14.71 11.73 -6.22
C ALA A 33 -14.54 10.62 -5.16
N GLY A 34 -15.41 9.62 -5.16
CA GLY A 34 -15.30 8.45 -4.29
C GLY A 34 -14.02 7.64 -4.53
N LEU A 35 -13.64 7.42 -5.79
CA LEU A 35 -12.40 6.72 -6.15
C LEU A 35 -11.15 7.51 -5.72
N ILE A 36 -11.16 8.83 -5.91
CA ILE A 36 -10.09 9.72 -5.44
C ILE A 36 -9.98 9.65 -3.92
N PHE A 37 -11.10 9.81 -3.21
CA PHE A 37 -11.14 9.71 -1.76
C PHE A 37 -10.59 8.37 -1.26
N TYR A 38 -11.05 7.26 -1.83
CA TYR A 38 -10.55 5.92 -1.49
C TYR A 38 -9.03 5.80 -1.69
N LYS A 39 -8.51 6.28 -2.83
CA LYS A 39 -7.09 6.22 -3.15
C LYS A 39 -6.22 7.02 -2.16
N TYR A 40 -6.64 8.23 -1.80
CA TYR A 40 -5.84 9.11 -0.93
C TYR A 40 -5.97 8.81 0.55
N TYR A 41 -7.14 8.35 1.01
CA TYR A 41 -7.39 8.14 2.44
C TYR A 41 -7.23 6.69 2.90
N TYR A 42 -7.61 5.70 2.07
CA TYR A 42 -7.60 4.29 2.47
C TYR A 42 -6.45 3.51 1.84
N ALA A 43 -6.16 3.72 0.57
CA ALA A 43 -5.12 2.95 -0.14
C ALA A 43 -3.70 3.55 0.04
N ASN A 44 -3.59 4.80 0.48
CA ASN A 44 -2.30 5.46 0.65
C ASN A 44 -1.59 4.93 1.92
N PRO A 45 -0.41 4.28 1.79
CA PRO A 45 0.34 3.82 2.96
C PRO A 45 0.80 4.98 3.87
N TYR A 46 0.85 6.21 3.36
CA TYR A 46 1.22 7.41 4.10
C TYR A 46 0.03 8.17 4.70
N ALA A 47 -1.18 7.59 4.71
CA ALA A 47 -2.32 8.18 5.38
C ALA A 47 -2.15 8.19 6.91
N ASP A 48 -2.77 9.16 7.59
CA ASP A 48 -2.59 9.40 9.04
C ASP A 48 -2.87 8.16 9.92
N HIS A 49 -3.83 7.32 9.52
CA HIS A 49 -4.20 6.10 10.24
C HIS A 49 -3.14 4.98 10.18
N ASN A 50 -2.05 5.19 9.43
CA ASN A 50 -0.92 4.27 9.29
C ASN A 50 0.38 4.79 9.92
N ILE A 51 0.34 5.90 10.67
CA ILE A 51 1.55 6.58 11.18
C ILE A 51 2.42 5.66 12.04
N GLU A 52 1.82 4.92 12.98
CA GLU A 52 2.55 3.99 13.87
C GLU A 52 3.22 2.85 13.08
N GLN A 53 2.54 2.30 12.07
CA GLN A 53 3.11 1.23 11.24
C GLN A 53 4.21 1.75 10.34
N LYS A 54 4.06 2.96 9.81
CA LYS A 54 5.10 3.61 9.02
C LYS A 54 6.36 3.84 9.86
N ASP A 55 6.21 4.30 11.10
CA ASP A 55 7.34 4.54 11.99
C ASP A 55 8.03 3.23 12.41
N LEU A 56 7.25 2.18 12.68
CA LEU A 56 7.74 0.81 12.87
C LEU A 56 8.54 0.32 11.65
N LEU A 57 7.98 0.41 10.45
CA LEU A 57 8.62 -0.02 9.21
C LEU A 57 9.87 0.79 8.90
N ASN A 58 9.86 2.11 9.11
CA ASN A 58 11.02 2.96 8.94
C ASN A 58 12.16 2.57 9.89
N SER A 59 11.83 2.29 11.15
CA SER A 59 12.80 1.84 12.17
C SER A 59 13.38 0.48 11.78
N PHE A 60 12.52 -0.46 11.38
CA PHE A 60 12.92 -1.77 10.89
C PHE A 60 13.85 -1.67 9.68
N TYR A 61 13.51 -0.89 8.64
CA TYR A 61 14.35 -0.79 7.44
C TYR A 61 15.63 0.03 7.64
N SER A 62 15.63 0.97 8.59
CA SER A 62 16.86 1.65 9.01
C SER A 62 17.84 0.64 9.62
N ALA A 63 17.36 -0.20 10.53
CA ALA A 63 18.15 -1.27 11.15
C ALA A 63 18.50 -2.39 10.14
N PHE A 64 17.60 -2.73 9.22
CA PHE A 64 17.83 -3.70 8.14
C PHE A 64 18.98 -3.27 7.24
N ARG A 65 19.07 -1.98 6.90
CA ARG A 65 20.17 -1.44 6.11
C ARG A 65 21.51 -1.56 6.83
N THR A 66 21.55 -1.23 8.12
CA THR A 66 22.77 -1.27 8.95
C THR A 66 23.08 -2.65 9.52
N LYS A 67 22.22 -3.65 9.30
CA LYS A 67 22.31 -5.01 9.87
C LYS A 67 22.29 -5.01 11.40
N ASP A 68 21.57 -4.06 12.00
CA ASP A 68 21.38 -4.01 13.45
C ASP A 68 20.27 -4.99 13.86
N TYR A 69 20.66 -6.25 14.05
CA TYR A 69 19.72 -7.32 14.39
C TYR A 69 19.17 -7.23 15.82
N GLY A 70 19.84 -6.48 16.71
CA GLY A 70 19.31 -6.20 18.04
C GLY A 70 18.10 -5.28 17.95
N ALA A 71 18.25 -4.16 17.24
CA ALA A 71 17.13 -3.26 16.99
C ALA A 71 15.99 -3.93 16.21
N ILE A 72 16.30 -4.84 15.27
CA ILE A 72 15.25 -5.61 14.58
C ILE A 72 14.53 -6.56 15.53
N ALA A 73 15.26 -7.24 16.43
CA ALA A 73 14.66 -8.15 17.40
C ALA A 73 13.63 -7.42 18.28
N ASP A 74 13.95 -6.22 18.76
CA ASP A 74 13.06 -5.42 19.62
C ASP A 74 11.76 -4.98 18.91
N LEU A 75 11.75 -4.96 17.57
CA LEU A 75 10.55 -4.63 16.77
C LEU A 75 9.71 -5.86 16.42
N MET A 76 10.21 -7.08 16.69
CA MET A 76 9.53 -8.33 16.38
C MET A 76 8.81 -8.89 17.60
N SER A 77 7.60 -9.39 17.42
CA SER A 77 6.77 -9.86 18.55
C SER A 77 7.37 -11.06 19.29
N ASN A 78 8.18 -11.87 18.61
CA ASN A 78 8.88 -13.01 19.19
C ASN A 78 10.33 -12.71 19.58
N HIS A 79 10.79 -11.47 19.45
CA HIS A 79 12.17 -11.04 19.71
C HIS A 79 13.24 -11.87 18.97
N ASN A 80 12.88 -12.46 17.82
CA ASN A 80 13.73 -13.38 17.07
C ASN A 80 13.92 -12.92 15.61
N PRO A 81 15.05 -12.28 15.28
CA PRO A 81 15.33 -11.76 13.94
C PRO A 81 15.86 -12.84 12.97
N GLN A 82 15.91 -14.11 13.34
CA GLN A 82 16.60 -15.15 12.55
C GLN A 82 16.09 -15.25 11.11
N MET A 83 14.77 -15.14 10.91
CA MET A 83 14.18 -15.16 9.57
C MET A 83 14.64 -13.96 8.72
N VAL A 84 14.72 -12.79 9.34
CA VAL A 84 15.21 -11.55 8.70
C VAL A 84 16.70 -11.70 8.36
N ILE A 85 17.51 -12.26 9.26
CA ILE A 85 18.93 -12.53 9.02
C ILE A 85 19.11 -13.45 7.81
N THR A 86 18.39 -14.57 7.78
CA THR A 86 18.47 -15.58 6.70
C THR A 86 18.18 -14.99 5.32
N VAL A 87 17.28 -14.01 5.23
CA VAL A 87 16.96 -13.32 3.98
C VAL A 87 17.94 -12.18 3.71
N ARG A 88 18.26 -11.36 4.72
CA ARG A 88 19.07 -10.14 4.60
C ARG A 88 20.46 -10.41 4.04
N ILE A 89 21.05 -11.57 4.33
CA ILE A 89 22.38 -11.94 3.82
C ILE A 89 22.43 -11.96 2.28
N TRP A 90 21.30 -12.23 1.61
CA TRP A 90 21.24 -12.35 0.15
C TRP A 90 20.98 -11.04 -0.58
N TYR A 91 20.60 -9.99 0.16
CA TYR A 91 20.24 -8.69 -0.40
C TYR A 91 21.44 -7.89 -0.92
N GLY A 92 22.67 -8.17 -0.47
CA GLY A 92 23.82 -7.32 -0.75
C GLY A 92 23.73 -5.98 0.01
N GLU A 93 24.05 -4.87 -0.65
CA GLU A 93 23.94 -3.53 -0.07
C GLU A 93 22.54 -2.94 -0.32
N VAL A 94 21.78 -2.65 0.74
CA VAL A 94 20.44 -2.05 0.61
C VAL A 94 20.58 -0.54 0.48
N THR A 95 20.12 0.02 -0.63
CA THR A 95 20.27 1.45 -0.94
C THR A 95 19.05 2.26 -0.53
N SER A 96 17.85 1.71 -0.75
CA SER A 96 16.59 2.39 -0.40
C SER A 96 15.43 1.39 -0.22
N PHE A 97 14.35 1.87 0.38
CA PHE A 97 13.09 1.13 0.48
C PHE A 97 11.90 2.08 0.27
N GLN A 98 10.77 1.53 -0.13
CA GLN A 98 9.51 2.25 -0.28
C GLN A 98 8.35 1.39 0.20
N ILE A 99 7.59 1.89 1.17
CA ILE A 99 6.34 1.28 1.61
C ILE A 99 5.30 1.46 0.49
N LYS A 100 4.84 0.36 -0.09
CA LYS A 100 3.88 0.32 -1.21
C LYS A 100 2.44 0.22 -0.75
N GLU A 101 2.20 -0.60 0.27
CA GLU A 101 0.86 -0.85 0.81
C GLU A 101 0.95 -1.09 2.31
N ILE A 102 -0.02 -0.57 3.06
CA ILE A 102 -0.33 -1.00 4.43
C ILE A 102 -1.84 -1.23 4.43
N ARG A 103 -2.25 -2.49 4.58
CA ARG A 103 -3.65 -2.89 4.52
C ARG A 103 -4.08 -3.59 5.79
N ARG A 104 -5.21 -3.16 6.35
CA ARG A 104 -5.85 -3.83 7.47
C ARG A 104 -6.38 -5.21 7.08
N THR A 105 -6.04 -6.23 7.85
CA THR A 105 -6.58 -7.59 7.71
C THR A 105 -7.52 -7.96 8.85
N SER A 106 -7.29 -7.42 10.06
CA SER A 106 -8.19 -7.57 11.21
C SER A 106 -8.21 -6.32 12.09
N ALA A 107 -8.84 -6.37 13.28
CA ALA A 107 -8.78 -5.26 14.23
C ALA A 107 -7.38 -5.03 14.83
N THR A 108 -6.57 -6.09 14.88
CA THR A 108 -5.25 -6.09 15.51
C THR A 108 -4.14 -6.51 14.54
N GLU A 109 -4.45 -6.63 13.25
CA GLU A 109 -3.50 -7.09 12.24
C GLU A 109 -3.57 -6.21 10.98
N LYS A 110 -2.39 -5.91 10.44
CA LYS A 110 -2.20 -5.28 9.13
C LYS A 110 -1.13 -6.05 8.35
N LYS A 111 -1.23 -6.03 7.03
CA LYS A 111 -0.20 -6.49 6.10
C LYS A 111 0.49 -5.28 5.48
N ALA A 112 1.80 -5.32 5.41
CA ALA A 112 2.61 -4.31 4.73
C ALA A 112 3.35 -4.94 3.55
N VAL A 113 3.41 -4.19 2.45
CA VAL A 113 4.19 -4.52 1.26
C VAL A 113 5.23 -3.44 1.07
N VAL A 114 6.49 -3.82 1.02
CA VAL A 114 7.61 -2.88 0.91
C VAL A 114 8.49 -3.29 -0.26
N SER A 115 8.82 -2.32 -1.11
CA SER A 115 9.80 -2.52 -2.18
C SER A 115 11.17 -2.11 -1.67
N VAL A 116 12.15 -3.00 -1.78
CA VAL A 116 13.52 -2.80 -1.31
C VAL A 116 14.43 -2.79 -2.53
N THR A 117 15.25 -1.75 -2.64
CA THR A 117 16.27 -1.65 -3.69
C THR A 117 17.62 -1.97 -3.09
N SER A 118 18.37 -2.84 -3.75
CA SER A 118 19.71 -3.22 -3.33
C SER A 118 20.70 -3.34 -4.48
N LEU A 119 21.98 -3.38 -4.14
CA LEU A 119 23.10 -3.61 -5.04
C LEU A 119 23.75 -4.94 -4.67
N ARG A 120 23.78 -5.88 -5.62
CA ARG A 120 24.45 -7.19 -5.47
C ARG A 120 25.22 -7.49 -6.74
N ASN A 121 26.49 -7.86 -6.63
CA ASN A 121 27.36 -8.11 -7.78
C ASN A 121 27.42 -6.93 -8.78
N ASN A 122 27.38 -5.69 -8.28
CA ASN A 122 27.28 -4.45 -9.07
C ASN A 122 26.01 -4.31 -9.92
N GLU A 123 25.00 -5.16 -9.71
CA GLU A 123 23.68 -5.05 -10.34
C GLU A 123 22.65 -4.57 -9.33
N GLN A 124 21.79 -3.66 -9.78
CA GLN A 124 20.67 -3.18 -8.99
C GLN A 124 19.53 -4.20 -9.04
N HIS A 125 19.06 -4.61 -7.88
CA HIS A 125 17.89 -5.46 -7.73
C HIS A 125 16.79 -4.73 -6.97
N VAL A 126 15.55 -5.05 -7.33
CA VAL A 126 14.36 -4.59 -6.62
C VAL A 126 13.58 -5.81 -6.20
N ASN A 127 13.39 -5.95 -4.90
CA ASN A 127 12.65 -7.04 -4.28
C ASN A 127 11.44 -6.49 -3.52
N THR A 128 10.48 -7.36 -3.28
CA THR A 128 9.28 -7.08 -2.51
C THR A 128 9.31 -7.89 -1.24
N ASP A 129 9.26 -7.18 -0.12
CA ASP A 129 9.09 -7.73 1.20
C ASP A 129 7.62 -7.66 1.63
N TYR A 130 7.19 -8.69 2.34
CA TYR A 130 5.86 -8.84 2.90
C TYR A 130 5.98 -8.98 4.41
N LEU A 131 5.29 -8.11 5.14
CA LEU A 131 5.30 -8.13 6.60
C LEU A 131 3.88 -8.25 7.14
N ILE A 132 3.72 -9.04 8.20
CA ILE A 132 2.51 -9.01 9.03
C ILE A 132 2.83 -8.21 10.29
N LEU A 133 2.01 -7.20 10.52
CA LEU A 133 2.09 -6.29 11.66
C LEU A 133 0.93 -6.60 12.60
N ILE A 134 1.22 -6.74 13.88
CA ILE A 134 0.21 -7.00 14.91
C ILE A 134 0.24 -5.91 15.97
N LYS A 135 -0.93 -5.66 16.57
CA LYS A 135 -1.05 -4.73 17.70
C LYS A 135 -0.77 -5.48 19.00
N GLY A 136 0.40 -5.21 19.59
CA GLY A 136 0.82 -5.67 20.91
C GLY A 136 0.29 -4.77 22.04
N ILE A 137 0.88 -4.94 23.23
CA ILE A 137 0.50 -4.17 24.43
C ILE A 137 1.02 -2.74 24.34
N ASP A 138 2.28 -2.58 23.93
CA ASP A 138 3.00 -1.30 23.93
C ASP A 138 3.00 -0.61 22.56
N GLY A 139 2.47 -1.25 21.52
CA GLY A 139 2.45 -0.68 20.18
C GLY A 139 2.22 -1.71 19.08
N TRP A 140 2.64 -1.35 17.86
CA TRP A 140 2.66 -2.29 16.74
C TRP A 140 4.01 -2.99 16.66
N GLU A 141 3.95 -4.28 16.34
CA GLU A 141 5.10 -5.17 16.26
C GLU A 141 5.05 -5.97 14.95
N ILE A 142 6.18 -6.50 14.53
CA ILE A 142 6.29 -7.36 13.34
C ILE A 142 6.14 -8.82 13.79
N SER A 143 5.09 -9.50 13.34
CA SER A 143 4.88 -10.92 13.63
C SER A 143 5.55 -11.83 12.59
N SER A 144 5.64 -11.39 11.34
CA SER A 144 6.30 -12.16 10.29
C SER A 144 6.93 -11.27 9.23
N TYR A 145 7.94 -11.81 8.57
CA TYR A 145 8.71 -11.18 7.51
C TYR A 145 9.02 -12.22 6.43
N GLU A 146 8.67 -11.90 5.19
CA GLU A 146 8.94 -12.71 4.00
C GLU A 146 9.43 -11.81 2.87
N SER A 147 10.10 -12.40 1.88
CA SER A 147 10.63 -11.66 0.72
C SER A 147 10.46 -12.48 -0.56
N ASP A 148 10.21 -11.81 -1.68
CA ASP A 148 10.20 -12.41 -3.02
C ASP A 148 11.61 -12.65 -3.60
N LEU A 149 12.65 -12.44 -2.79
CA LEU A 149 14.03 -12.56 -3.22
C LEU A 149 14.31 -13.94 -3.83
N ASP A 150 14.53 -13.93 -5.15
CA ASP A 150 14.82 -15.13 -5.91
C ASP A 150 16.23 -15.64 -5.57
N TYR A 151 16.27 -16.83 -4.97
CA TYR A 151 17.51 -17.46 -4.53
C TYR A 151 18.26 -18.03 -5.73
N LYS A 152 19.36 -17.38 -6.13
CA LYS A 152 20.38 -18.03 -6.95
C LYS A 152 21.57 -18.39 -6.06
N LEU A 153 21.70 -19.67 -5.73
CA LEU A 153 22.97 -20.19 -5.23
C LEU A 153 24.06 -19.82 -6.24
N PRO A 154 25.24 -19.34 -5.82
CA PRO A 154 26.38 -19.26 -6.73
C PRO A 154 26.66 -20.69 -7.22
N GLY A 155 26.50 -20.89 -8.53
CA GLY A 155 26.91 -22.11 -9.22
C GLY A 155 28.42 -22.20 -9.39
#